data_AF-A0A087HHV6-F1
#
_entry.id   AF-A0A087HHV6-F1
#
_cell.length_a   1.000
_cell.length_b   1.000
_cell.length_c   1.000
_cell.angle_alpha   90.00
_cell.angle_beta   90.00
_cell.angle_gamma   90.00
#
_symmetry.space_group_name_H-M   'P 1'
#
loop_
_entity.id
_entity.type
_entity.pdbx_description
1 polymer ?
#
loop_
_entity_poly.entity_id
_entity_poly.type
_entity_poly.pdbx_seq_one_letter_code
_entity_poly.pdbx_strand_id
1 'polypeptide(L)'
;MMASSSSSALIRNYDVFLSFRGEDTRNNIVSHLFEALHLRGFFTFIDNERIEAGDKISDRLTEAIKTSWFAVVVISENYATSKWCLEELRLIMELHSNNQIQVLPMFYRVKASDVRSQRGSFGYAFQSYEMEQPPDMRIAGWRGALTQLADLAGLHSTTWLPEADIIGTIVRKISNELQAMKPKDLINLVGMEAHMKTMTRLLQMDSEDEIRKIGVWGMGGVGSFLLKRKIPLQHPQWYSRISGDKG
;
A
#
# COMPACT_ATOMS: atom_id res chain seq x y z
N MET A 1 16.22 -4.65 -38.79
CA MET A 1 16.44 -4.07 -37.46
C MET A 1 15.24 -4.45 -36.60
N MET A 2 15.39 -5.34 -35.64
CA MET A 2 14.29 -5.67 -34.71
C MET A 2 14.27 -4.61 -33.62
N ALA A 3 13.16 -3.89 -33.50
CA ALA A 3 12.91 -2.99 -32.39
C ALA A 3 12.82 -3.82 -31.11
N SER A 4 13.78 -3.63 -30.21
CA SER A 4 13.70 -4.13 -28.84
C SER A 4 12.53 -3.42 -28.17
N SER A 5 11.45 -4.15 -27.88
CA SER A 5 10.40 -3.66 -27.01
C SER A 5 10.98 -3.50 -25.61
N SER A 6 11.36 -2.27 -25.24
CA SER A 6 11.64 -1.96 -23.85
C SER A 6 10.33 -2.15 -23.08
N SER A 7 10.22 -3.24 -22.34
CA SER A 7 9.21 -3.32 -21.29
C SER A 7 9.55 -2.20 -20.32
N SER A 8 8.73 -1.15 -20.27
CA SER A 8 8.82 -0.16 -19.20
C SER A 8 8.67 -0.92 -17.89
N ALA A 9 9.79 -1.16 -17.20
CA ALA A 9 9.76 -1.78 -15.89
C ALA A 9 8.85 -0.90 -15.03
N LEU A 10 7.70 -1.44 -14.61
CA LEU A 10 6.74 -0.72 -13.77
C LEU A 10 7.52 -0.18 -12.57
N ILE A 11 7.59 1.15 -12.46
CA ILE A 11 8.29 1.79 -11.35
C ILE A 11 7.45 1.51 -10.11
N ARG A 12 8.02 0.74 -9.19
CA ARG A 12 7.40 0.39 -7.91
C ARG A 12 7.80 1.41 -6.87
N ASN A 13 6.90 2.34 -6.59
CA ASN A 13 7.13 3.43 -5.63
C ASN A 13 6.93 2.95 -4.20
N TYR A 14 5.97 2.05 -3.97
CA TYR A 14 5.60 1.57 -2.64
C TYR A 14 5.79 0.06 -2.51
N ASP A 15 6.18 -0.39 -1.32
CA ASP A 15 6.16 -1.81 -0.99
C ASP A 15 4.72 -2.25 -0.69
N VAL A 16 3.98 -1.46 0.08
CA VAL A 16 2.64 -1.82 0.55
C VAL A 16 1.67 -0.66 0.38
N PHE A 17 0.47 -0.95 -0.10
CA PHE A 17 -0.71 -0.09 -0.02
C PHE A 17 -1.66 -0.64 1.05
N LEU A 18 -2.13 0.19 1.97
CA LEU A 18 -3.14 -0.18 2.96
C LEU A 18 -4.50 0.43 2.58
N SER A 19 -5.48 -0.43 2.28
CA SER A 19 -6.90 -0.06 2.08
C SER A 19 -7.72 -0.52 3.27
N PHE A 20 -8.50 0.38 3.86
CA PHE A 20 -9.23 0.11 5.10
C PHE A 20 -10.32 1.16 5.35
N ARG A 21 -11.36 0.80 6.11
CA ARG A 21 -12.31 1.77 6.66
C ARG A 21 -11.69 2.44 7.88
N GLY A 22 -11.39 3.72 7.74
CA GLY A 22 -10.71 4.53 8.73
C GLY A 22 -11.49 4.70 10.02
N GLU A 23 -12.83 4.84 9.93
CA GLU A 23 -13.68 4.91 11.12
C GLU A 23 -13.60 3.65 11.99
N ASP A 24 -13.50 2.48 11.36
CA ASP A 24 -13.48 1.20 12.06
C ASP A 24 -12.09 0.86 12.61
N THR A 25 -11.03 1.16 11.84
CA THR A 25 -9.74 0.49 12.02
C THR A 25 -8.50 1.38 12.15
N ARG A 26 -8.60 2.69 11.82
CA ARG A 26 -7.43 3.59 11.73
C ARG A 26 -6.59 3.63 13.00
N ASN A 27 -7.25 3.74 14.16
CA ASN A 27 -6.59 3.95 15.45
C ASN A 27 -6.37 2.64 16.23
N ASN A 28 -6.57 1.48 15.61
CA ASN A 28 -6.38 0.17 16.24
C ASN A 28 -5.50 -0.75 15.37
N ILE A 29 -6.03 -1.82 14.79
CA ILE A 29 -5.27 -2.81 14.05
C ILE A 29 -4.46 -2.20 12.88
N VAL A 30 -4.98 -1.16 12.20
CA VAL A 30 -4.25 -0.52 11.08
C VAL A 30 -3.07 0.31 11.58
N SER A 31 -3.18 1.01 12.70
CA SER A 31 -2.03 1.76 13.25
C SER A 31 -0.91 0.81 13.68
N HIS A 32 -1.27 -0.32 14.30
CA HIS A 32 -0.31 -1.37 14.67
C HIS A 32 0.31 -2.07 13.46
N LEU A 33 -0.49 -2.36 12.42
CA LEU A 33 0.01 -2.93 11.16
C LEU A 33 0.99 -1.97 10.48
N PHE A 34 0.62 -0.69 10.36
CA PHE A 34 1.45 0.33 9.75
C PHE A 34 2.79 0.46 10.49
N GLU A 35 2.77 0.53 11.81
CA GLU A 35 3.99 0.60 12.62
C GLU A 35 4.86 -0.65 12.45
N ALA A 36 4.25 -1.84 12.46
CA ALA A 36 4.99 -3.10 12.26
C ALA A 36 5.64 -3.17 10.86
N LEU A 37 4.98 -2.67 9.83
CA LEU A 37 5.55 -2.56 8.48
C LEU A 37 6.69 -1.53 8.43
N HIS A 38 6.50 -0.38 9.09
CA HIS A 38 7.49 0.69 9.17
C HIS A 38 8.78 0.23 9.88
N LEU A 39 8.65 -0.42 11.04
CA LEU A 39 9.78 -0.98 11.79
C LEU A 39 10.55 -2.05 11.00
N ARG A 40 9.92 -2.70 10.02
CA ARG A 40 10.56 -3.64 9.09
C ARG A 40 11.13 -2.97 7.84
N GLY A 41 11.00 -1.66 7.71
CA GLY A 41 11.55 -0.86 6.62
C GLY A 41 10.75 -0.90 5.32
N PHE A 42 9.47 -1.31 5.37
CA PHE A 42 8.60 -1.26 4.20
C PHE A 42 8.08 0.15 3.95
N PHE A 43 8.23 0.63 2.72
CA PHE A 43 7.66 1.91 2.32
C PHE A 43 6.17 1.73 2.03
N THR A 44 5.34 2.18 2.97
CA THR A 44 3.90 1.89 3.00
C THR A 44 3.10 3.15 2.70
N PHE A 45 2.21 3.09 1.72
CA PHE A 45 1.17 4.09 1.52
C PHE A 45 -0.05 3.73 2.37
N ILE A 46 -0.50 4.66 3.19
CA ILE A 46 -1.72 4.53 3.98
C ILE A 46 -2.82 5.35 3.33
N ASP A 47 -3.94 4.72 2.98
CA ASP A 47 -5.11 5.50 2.57
C ASP A 47 -5.69 6.23 3.79
N ASN A 48 -5.42 7.53 3.88
CA ASN A 48 -6.07 8.37 4.87
C ASN A 48 -7.39 8.84 4.27
N GLU A 49 -8.47 8.07 4.51
CA GLU A 49 -9.87 8.45 4.21
C GLU A 49 -10.34 9.80 4.83
N ARG A 50 -9.46 10.71 5.24
CA ARG A 50 -9.79 12.07 5.69
C ARG A 50 -10.16 13.02 4.55
N ILE A 51 -10.09 12.59 3.29
CA ILE A 51 -10.45 13.43 2.14
C ILE A 51 -11.88 13.07 1.72
N GLU A 52 -12.84 13.50 2.54
CA GLU A 52 -14.23 13.68 2.12
C GLU A 52 -14.28 14.86 1.13
N ALA A 53 -13.88 14.63 -0.13
CA ALA A 53 -14.11 15.60 -1.21
C ALA A 53 -14.07 14.94 -2.60
N GLY A 54 -15.10 14.16 -2.91
CA GLY A 54 -15.48 13.82 -4.29
C GLY A 54 -15.63 12.33 -4.59
N ASP A 55 -16.58 12.01 -5.48
CA ASP A 55 -16.93 10.64 -5.92
C ASP A 55 -15.84 9.93 -6.77
N LYS A 56 -14.62 10.48 -6.85
CA LYS A 56 -13.56 9.98 -7.74
C LYS A 56 -12.26 9.78 -6.97
N ILE A 57 -11.70 8.57 -7.08
CA ILE A 57 -10.34 8.25 -6.65
C ILE A 57 -9.38 9.29 -7.22
N SER A 58 -8.58 9.93 -6.35
CA SER A 58 -7.58 10.89 -6.80
C SER A 58 -6.51 10.22 -7.68
N ASP A 59 -5.94 10.95 -8.64
CA ASP A 59 -4.85 10.43 -9.48
C ASP A 59 -3.68 9.92 -8.63
N ARG A 60 -3.39 10.59 -7.52
CA ARG A 60 -2.35 10.20 -6.56
C ARG A 60 -2.64 8.84 -5.92
N LEU A 61 -3.88 8.59 -5.53
CA LEU A 61 -4.29 7.32 -4.92
C LEU A 61 -4.24 6.19 -5.95
N THR A 62 -4.74 6.45 -7.16
CA THR A 62 -4.64 5.52 -8.30
C THR A 62 -3.19 5.15 -8.60
N GLU A 63 -2.31 6.15 -8.63
CA GLU A 63 -0.87 5.94 -8.84
C GLU A 63 -0.25 5.13 -7.70
N ALA A 64 -0.58 5.44 -6.44
CA ALA A 64 -0.09 4.69 -5.29
C ALA A 64 -0.48 3.20 -5.38
N ILE A 65 -1.73 2.89 -5.72
CA ILE A 65 -2.21 1.52 -5.93
C ILE A 65 -1.44 0.85 -7.08
N LYS A 66 -1.34 1.49 -8.25
CA LYS A 66 -0.65 0.95 -9.43
C LYS A 66 0.85 0.71 -9.24
N THR A 67 1.48 1.49 -8.37
CA THR A 67 2.93 1.46 -8.13
C THR A 67 3.32 0.72 -6.85
N SER A 68 2.36 0.04 -6.19
CA SER A 68 2.61 -0.80 -5.02
C SER A 68 2.92 -2.24 -5.40
N TRP A 69 3.76 -2.93 -4.62
CA TRP A 69 3.97 -4.39 -4.76
C TRP A 69 2.83 -5.20 -4.16
N PHE A 70 2.41 -4.80 -2.95
CA PHE A 70 1.35 -5.44 -2.19
C PHE A 70 0.21 -4.46 -1.92
N ALA A 71 -1.02 -4.96 -1.89
CA ALA A 71 -2.15 -4.31 -1.24
C ALA A 71 -2.58 -5.18 -0.05
N VAL A 72 -2.59 -4.61 1.15
CA VAL A 72 -3.26 -5.21 2.31
C VAL A 72 -4.63 -4.55 2.42
N VAL A 73 -5.69 -5.36 2.30
CA VAL A 73 -7.07 -4.88 2.38
C VAL A 73 -7.64 -5.31 3.72
N VAL A 74 -7.86 -4.35 4.61
CA VAL A 74 -8.44 -4.58 5.93
C VAL A 74 -9.96 -4.40 5.84
N ILE A 75 -10.67 -5.53 5.70
CA ILE A 75 -12.12 -5.55 5.63
C ILE A 75 -12.68 -5.60 7.05
N SER A 76 -13.47 -4.58 7.39
CA SER A 76 -14.17 -4.42 8.67
C SER A 76 -15.69 -4.36 8.46
N GLU A 77 -16.46 -4.28 9.55
CA GLU A 77 -17.92 -4.35 9.52
C GLU A 77 -18.56 -3.29 8.62
N ASN A 78 -18.06 -2.04 8.65
CA ASN A 78 -18.61 -0.93 7.87
C ASN A 78 -17.81 -0.62 6.61
N TYR A 79 -16.95 -1.53 6.15
CA TYR A 79 -16.12 -1.31 4.96
C TYR A 79 -16.97 -0.96 3.72
N ALA A 80 -18.03 -1.74 3.50
CA ALA A 80 -18.90 -1.57 2.34
C ALA A 80 -19.84 -0.36 2.41
N THR A 81 -19.87 0.40 3.51
CA THR A 81 -20.64 1.65 3.57
C THR A 81 -19.89 2.83 2.91
N SER A 82 -18.57 2.69 2.67
CA SER A 82 -17.76 3.66 1.93
C SER A 82 -17.74 3.31 0.44
N LYS A 83 -18.39 4.13 -0.41
CA LYS A 83 -18.26 4.02 -1.88
C LYS A 83 -16.78 4.14 -2.30
N TRP A 84 -15.98 4.89 -1.54
CA TRP A 84 -14.54 5.03 -1.77
C TRP A 84 -13.79 3.72 -1.53
N CYS A 85 -13.94 3.08 -0.36
CA CYS A 85 -13.36 1.76 -0.07
C CYS A 85 -13.71 0.72 -1.14
N LEU A 86 -14.96 0.76 -1.65
CA LEU A 86 -15.43 -0.17 -2.67
C LEU A 86 -14.81 0.09 -4.04
N GLU A 87 -14.63 1.35 -4.42
CA GLU A 87 -13.97 1.71 -5.67
C GLU A 87 -12.46 1.41 -5.63
N GLU A 88 -11.81 1.64 -4.49
CA GLU A 88 -10.42 1.22 -4.26
C GLU A 88 -10.28 -0.28 -4.40
N LEU A 89 -11.14 -1.04 -3.73
CA LEU A 89 -11.12 -2.50 -3.79
C LEU A 89 -11.34 -2.99 -5.23
N ARG A 90 -12.26 -2.37 -5.98
CA ARG A 90 -12.49 -2.70 -7.39
C ARG A 90 -11.21 -2.54 -8.21
N LEU A 91 -10.51 -1.41 -8.08
CA LEU A 91 -9.25 -1.15 -8.77
C LEU A 91 -8.14 -2.11 -8.34
N ILE A 92 -8.01 -2.39 -7.04
CA ILE A 92 -7.01 -3.33 -6.50
C ILE A 92 -7.22 -4.72 -7.10
N MET A 93 -8.47 -5.22 -7.14
CA MET A 93 -8.78 -6.54 -7.67
C MET A 93 -8.63 -6.62 -9.20
N GLU A 94 -8.89 -5.53 -9.92
CA GLU A 94 -8.60 -5.41 -11.35
C GLU A 94 -7.09 -5.57 -11.63
N LEU A 95 -6.26 -4.82 -10.91
CA LEU A 95 -4.79 -4.94 -11.03
C LEU A 95 -4.28 -6.32 -10.58
N HIS A 96 -4.91 -6.90 -9.56
CA HIS A 96 -4.55 -8.23 -9.08
C HIS A 96 -4.81 -9.29 -10.16
N SER A 97 -5.96 -9.23 -10.82
CA SER A 97 -6.33 -10.14 -11.92
C SER A 97 -5.34 -10.06 -13.09
N ASN A 98 -4.71 -8.89 -13.29
CA ASN A 98 -3.68 -8.65 -14.29
C ASN A 98 -2.25 -9.00 -13.80
N ASN A 99 -2.10 -9.63 -12.63
CA ASN A 99 -0.82 -9.93 -11.97
C ASN A 99 0.06 -8.68 -11.72
N GLN A 100 -0.57 -7.50 -11.57
CA GLN A 100 0.14 -6.24 -11.38
C GLN A 100 0.35 -5.91 -9.90
N ILE A 101 -0.43 -6.49 -8.98
CA ILE A 101 -0.30 -6.30 -7.54
C ILE A 101 -0.65 -7.61 -6.82
N GLN A 102 0.02 -7.90 -5.70
CA GLN A 102 -0.36 -9.00 -4.83
C GLN A 102 -1.31 -8.51 -3.74
N VAL A 103 -2.40 -9.25 -3.50
CA VAL A 103 -3.43 -8.85 -2.54
C VAL A 103 -3.40 -9.75 -1.32
N LEU A 104 -3.40 -9.13 -0.14
CA LEU A 104 -3.42 -9.78 1.16
C LEU A 104 -4.67 -9.35 1.93
N PRO A 105 -5.73 -10.17 1.94
CA PRO A 105 -6.93 -9.83 2.69
C PRO A 105 -6.71 -10.00 4.20
N MET A 106 -7.20 -9.04 4.98
CA MET A 106 -7.31 -9.10 6.43
C MET A 106 -8.78 -8.91 6.81
N PHE A 107 -9.41 -9.95 7.35
CA PHE A 107 -10.79 -9.88 7.84
C PHE A 107 -10.79 -9.51 9.32
N TYR A 108 -11.09 -8.24 9.61
CA TYR A 108 -11.11 -7.70 10.95
C TYR A 108 -12.52 -7.71 11.52
N ARG A 109 -12.78 -8.64 12.44
CA ARG A 109 -14.09 -8.82 13.11
C ARG A 109 -15.28 -9.05 12.15
N VAL A 110 -15.02 -9.43 10.89
CA VAL A 110 -16.01 -9.88 9.88
C VAL A 110 -15.68 -11.24 9.24
N LYS A 111 -16.67 -12.08 8.98
CA LYS A 111 -16.43 -13.41 8.42
C LYS A 111 -16.21 -13.28 6.93
N ALA A 112 -15.20 -13.95 6.35
CA ALA A 112 -15.05 -13.95 4.89
C ALA A 112 -16.29 -14.50 4.17
N SER A 113 -17.06 -15.41 4.79
CA SER A 113 -18.34 -15.87 4.22
C SER A 113 -19.36 -14.75 4.06
N ASP A 114 -19.42 -13.84 5.02
CA ASP A 114 -20.36 -12.73 5.00
C ASP A 114 -19.89 -11.67 4.00
N VAL A 115 -18.58 -11.46 3.88
CA VAL A 115 -17.99 -10.62 2.81
C VAL A 115 -18.26 -11.23 1.43
N ARG A 116 -18.05 -12.54 1.26
CA ARG A 116 -18.19 -13.28 -0.01
C ARG A 116 -19.62 -13.26 -0.53
N SER A 117 -20.60 -13.43 0.36
CA SER A 117 -22.01 -13.47 0.00
C SER A 117 -22.73 -12.15 0.29
N GLN A 118 -21.97 -11.11 0.64
CA GLN A 118 -22.46 -9.79 1.05
C GLN A 118 -23.66 -9.87 2.02
N ARG A 119 -23.49 -10.61 3.13
CA ARG A 119 -24.49 -10.76 4.19
C ARG A 119 -24.22 -9.78 5.33
N GLY A 120 -25.21 -9.59 6.20
CA GLY A 120 -25.10 -8.67 7.34
C GLY A 120 -24.90 -7.22 6.89
N SER A 121 -23.99 -6.51 7.53
CA SER A 121 -23.66 -5.10 7.24
C SER A 121 -23.38 -4.83 5.76
N PHE A 122 -22.66 -5.74 5.08
CA PHE A 122 -22.37 -5.65 3.65
C PHE A 122 -23.64 -5.64 2.81
N GLY A 123 -24.60 -6.53 3.13
CA GLY A 123 -25.87 -6.61 2.41
C GLY A 123 -26.72 -5.36 2.58
N TYR A 124 -26.78 -4.83 3.81
CA TYR A 124 -27.48 -3.58 4.09
C TYR A 124 -26.88 -2.40 3.31
N ALA A 125 -25.55 -2.31 3.24
CA ALA A 125 -24.89 -1.24 2.47
C ALA A 125 -25.27 -1.29 0.98
N PHE A 126 -25.25 -2.47 0.36
CA PHE A 126 -25.64 -2.60 -1.04
C PHE A 126 -27.13 -2.33 -1.28
N GLN A 127 -28.00 -2.74 -0.36
CA GLN A 127 -29.43 -2.42 -0.45
C GLN A 127 -29.66 -0.91 -0.46
N SER A 128 -28.93 -0.14 0.37
CA SER A 128 -28.99 1.32 0.36
C SER A 128 -28.56 1.91 -1.00
N TYR A 129 -27.47 1.42 -1.59
CA TYR A 129 -27.03 1.89 -2.91
C TYR A 129 -28.02 1.60 -4.04
N GLU A 130 -28.67 0.43 -4.00
CA GLU A 130 -29.69 0.02 -4.98
C GLU A 130 -30.98 0.84 -4.87
N MET A 131 -31.26 1.45 -3.69
CA MET A 131 -32.38 2.38 -3.51
C MET A 131 -32.05 3.80 -3.99
N GLU A 132 -30.78 4.22 -3.90
CA GLU A 132 -30.35 5.56 -4.31
C GLU A 132 -30.34 5.74 -5.83
N GLN A 133 -29.99 4.70 -6.60
CA GLN A 133 -29.86 4.76 -8.06
C GLN A 133 -30.26 3.43 -8.73
N PRO A 134 -30.72 3.46 -9.99
CA PRO A 134 -30.99 2.24 -10.75
C PRO A 134 -29.73 1.35 -10.85
N PRO A 135 -29.89 0.04 -11.17
CA PRO A 135 -28.79 -0.93 -11.18
C PRO A 135 -27.60 -0.44 -12.00
N ASP A 136 -26.56 0.00 -11.31
CA ASP A 136 -25.34 0.55 -11.90
C ASP A 136 -24.32 -0.58 -12.08
N MET A 137 -23.63 -0.61 -13.22
CA MET A 137 -22.50 -1.51 -13.46
C MET A 137 -21.43 -1.40 -12.35
N ARG A 138 -21.33 -0.24 -11.69
CA ARG A 138 -20.45 -0.05 -10.52
C ARG A 138 -20.79 -0.97 -9.36
N ILE A 139 -22.07 -1.14 -9.03
CA ILE A 139 -22.51 -2.01 -7.91
C ILE A 139 -22.12 -3.47 -8.19
N ALA A 140 -22.30 -3.93 -9.43
CA ALA A 140 -21.88 -5.27 -9.84
C ALA A 140 -20.36 -5.44 -9.72
N GLY A 141 -19.58 -4.42 -10.11
CA GLY A 141 -18.13 -4.40 -9.93
C GLY A 141 -17.69 -4.49 -8.47
N TRP A 142 -18.33 -3.74 -7.58
CA TRP A 142 -18.04 -3.75 -6.14
C TRP A 142 -18.37 -5.10 -5.50
N ARG A 143 -19.55 -5.68 -5.81
CA ARG A 143 -19.92 -7.03 -5.36
C ARG A 143 -18.90 -8.07 -5.83
N GLY A 144 -18.54 -8.01 -7.11
CA GLY A 144 -17.53 -8.91 -7.69
C GLY A 144 -16.17 -8.79 -7.00
N ALA A 145 -15.73 -7.59 -6.65
CA ALA A 145 -14.45 -7.36 -5.99
C ALA A 145 -14.43 -7.91 -4.55
N LEU A 146 -15.50 -7.74 -3.78
CA LEU A 146 -15.63 -8.34 -2.44
C LEU A 146 -15.63 -9.86 -2.48
N THR A 147 -16.37 -10.45 -3.43
CA THR A 147 -16.40 -11.91 -3.63
C THR A 147 -15.00 -12.43 -3.95
N GLN A 148 -14.31 -11.84 -4.93
CA GLN A 148 -12.95 -12.25 -5.30
C GLN A 148 -11.97 -12.11 -4.13
N LEU A 149 -12.03 -11.00 -3.38
CA LEU A 149 -11.18 -10.80 -2.20
C LEU A 149 -11.42 -11.87 -1.13
N ALA A 150 -12.68 -12.21 -0.87
CA ALA A 150 -13.04 -13.26 0.08
C ALA A 150 -12.59 -14.66 -0.39
N ASP A 151 -12.53 -14.90 -1.69
CA ASP A 151 -12.03 -16.16 -2.26
C ASP A 151 -10.51 -16.31 -2.10
N LEU A 152 -9.74 -15.21 -2.08
CA LEU A 152 -8.29 -15.25 -1.84
C LEU A 152 -7.90 -15.83 -0.46
N ALA A 153 -8.76 -15.68 0.54
CA ALA A 153 -8.51 -16.24 1.87
C ALA A 153 -8.96 -17.69 2.03
N GLY A 154 -9.61 -18.26 1.02
CA GLY A 154 -10.13 -19.62 1.06
C GLY A 154 -11.34 -19.78 2.00
N LEU A 155 -11.66 -21.05 2.30
CA LEU A 155 -12.87 -21.44 3.03
C LEU A 155 -12.79 -21.26 4.56
N HIS A 156 -11.60 -21.03 5.12
CA HIS A 156 -11.33 -21.21 6.57
C HIS A 156 -11.03 -19.93 7.37
N SER A 157 -11.46 -18.74 6.93
CA SER A 157 -11.22 -17.48 7.68
C SER A 157 -12.09 -17.32 8.95
N THR A 158 -12.68 -18.39 9.48
CA THR A 158 -13.71 -18.31 10.53
C THR A 158 -13.19 -18.05 11.94
N THR A 159 -11.87 -18.03 12.14
CA THR A 159 -11.28 -17.83 13.47
C THR A 159 -10.63 -16.45 13.59
N TRP A 160 -11.11 -15.66 14.55
CA TRP A 160 -10.45 -14.41 14.96
C TRP A 160 -9.13 -14.76 15.61
N LEU A 161 -8.05 -14.60 14.86
CA LEU A 161 -6.72 -14.66 15.46
C LEU A 161 -6.48 -13.37 16.27
N PRO A 162 -5.66 -13.43 17.32
CA PRO A 162 -5.18 -12.23 18.01
C PRO A 162 -4.58 -11.24 17.00
N GLU A 163 -4.81 -9.93 17.18
CA GLU A 163 -4.39 -8.90 16.22
C GLU A 163 -2.88 -8.94 15.95
N ALA A 164 -2.07 -9.17 17.00
CA ALA A 164 -0.62 -9.33 16.89
C ALA A 164 -0.21 -10.51 15.97
N ASP A 165 -0.93 -11.62 16.02
CA ASP A 165 -0.64 -12.81 15.21
C ASP A 165 -0.98 -12.58 13.73
N ILE A 166 -2.10 -11.90 13.46
CA ILE A 166 -2.50 -11.52 12.10
C ILE A 166 -1.47 -10.56 11.51
N ILE A 167 -1.13 -9.49 12.25
CA ILE A 167 -0.12 -8.50 11.83
C ILE A 167 1.21 -9.19 11.56
N GLY A 168 1.70 -10.00 12.51
CA GLY A 168 2.94 -10.74 12.37
C GLY A 168 2.95 -11.66 11.15
N THR A 169 1.81 -12.29 10.84
CA THR A 169 1.66 -13.15 9.67
C THR A 169 1.72 -12.37 8.36
N ILE A 170 1.02 -11.24 8.26
CA ILE A 170 1.04 -10.38 7.07
C ILE A 170 2.44 -9.81 6.84
N VAL A 171 3.06 -9.24 7.87
CA VAL A 171 4.41 -8.65 7.77
C VAL A 171 5.43 -9.70 7.35
N ARG A 172 5.35 -10.92 7.89
CA ARG A 172 6.22 -12.04 7.51
C ARG A 172 5.99 -12.48 6.07
N LYS A 173 4.73 -12.58 5.63
CA LYS A 173 4.38 -12.94 4.26
C LYS A 173 4.95 -11.93 3.27
N ILE A 174 4.72 -10.64 3.50
CA ILE A 174 5.28 -9.55 2.68
C ILE A 174 6.81 -9.63 2.66
N SER A 175 7.45 -9.87 3.81
CA SER A 175 8.91 -10.00 3.90
C SER A 175 9.44 -11.12 3.01
N ASN A 176 8.85 -12.31 3.09
CA ASN A 176 9.29 -13.48 2.35
C ASN A 176 9.07 -13.32 0.84
N GLU A 177 7.90 -12.83 0.44
CA GLU A 177 7.55 -12.64 -0.97
C GLU A 177 8.37 -11.52 -1.61
N LEU A 178 8.57 -10.40 -0.92
CA LEU A 178 9.41 -9.31 -1.43
C LEU A 178 10.89 -9.74 -1.54
N GLN A 179 11.39 -10.58 -0.64
CA GLN A 179 12.74 -11.15 -0.76
C GLN A 179 12.87 -12.06 -1.98
N ALA A 180 11.85 -12.85 -2.30
CA ALA A 180 11.82 -13.70 -3.48
C ALA A 180 11.72 -12.88 -4.79
N MET A 181 11.06 -11.72 -4.76
CA MET A 181 10.87 -10.84 -5.91
C MET A 181 12.06 -9.93 -6.22
N LYS A 182 12.88 -9.58 -5.22
CA LYS A 182 14.07 -8.76 -5.44
C LYS A 182 15.11 -9.55 -6.23
N PRO A 183 15.60 -9.04 -7.38
CA PRO A 183 16.79 -9.60 -8.03
C PRO A 183 17.95 -9.65 -7.03
N LYS A 184 18.74 -10.73 -7.05
CA LYS A 184 19.95 -10.87 -6.23
C LYS A 184 20.92 -9.67 -6.36
N ASP A 185 20.82 -8.92 -7.45
CA ASP A 185 21.63 -7.73 -7.73
C ASP A 185 21.29 -6.51 -6.86
N LEU A 186 20.10 -6.44 -6.26
CA LEU A 186 19.77 -5.39 -5.27
C LEU A 186 20.47 -5.61 -3.92
N ILE A 187 20.89 -6.85 -3.65
CA ILE A 187 21.60 -7.27 -2.45
C ILE A 187 23.12 -7.04 -2.62
N ASN A 188 23.61 -6.97 -3.87
CA ASN A 188 25.01 -6.71 -4.23
C ASN A 188 25.32 -5.25 -4.59
N LEU A 189 24.66 -4.27 -3.95
CA LEU A 189 25.07 -2.86 -4.05
C LEU A 189 26.32 -2.59 -3.21
N VAL A 190 27.45 -3.15 -3.66
CA VAL A 190 28.80 -2.80 -3.21
C VAL A 190 28.97 -1.28 -3.36
N GLY A 191 29.36 -0.60 -2.28
CA GLY A 191 29.63 0.85 -2.29
C GLY A 191 28.48 1.75 -1.82
N MET A 192 27.29 1.22 -1.52
CA MET A 192 26.20 2.03 -0.97
C MET A 192 26.49 2.51 0.47
N GLU A 193 27.24 1.72 1.25
CA GLU A 193 27.75 2.16 2.56
C GLU A 193 28.72 3.35 2.43
N ALA A 194 29.59 3.34 1.40
CA ALA A 194 30.49 4.45 1.13
C ALA A 194 29.71 5.72 0.75
N HIS A 195 28.66 5.59 -0.07
CA HIS A 195 27.79 6.73 -0.41
C HIS A 195 27.03 7.26 0.81
N MET A 196 26.54 6.38 1.70
CA MET A 196 25.89 6.81 2.95
C MET A 196 26.87 7.49 3.90
N LYS A 197 28.11 6.99 4.05
CA LYS A 197 29.16 7.65 4.84
C LYS A 197 29.51 9.03 4.26
N THR A 198 29.66 9.13 2.93
CA THR A 198 29.91 10.41 2.26
C THR A 198 28.76 11.39 2.50
N MET A 199 27.51 10.94 2.39
CA MET A 199 26.36 11.80 2.59
C MET A 199 26.24 12.26 4.05
N THR A 200 26.40 11.35 5.02
CA THR A 200 26.42 11.67 6.46
C THR A 200 27.50 12.71 6.78
N ARG A 201 28.68 12.59 6.14
CA ARG A 201 29.77 13.56 6.27
C ARG A 201 29.43 14.91 5.64
N LEU A 202 28.78 14.95 4.48
CA LEU A 202 28.34 16.19 3.84
C LEU A 202 27.24 16.91 4.63
N LEU A 203 26.41 16.14 5.32
CA LEU A 203 25.34 16.65 6.16
C LEU A 203 25.86 17.32 7.45
N GLN A 204 27.08 16.97 7.92
CA GLN A 204 27.72 17.50 9.16
C GLN A 204 26.70 17.86 10.25
N MET A 205 25.99 16.83 10.71
CA MET A 205 24.74 16.96 11.46
C MET A 205 24.86 17.52 12.87
N ASP A 206 26.08 17.81 13.35
CA ASP A 206 26.35 18.34 14.69
C ASP A 206 26.28 19.88 14.74
N SER A 207 25.88 20.53 13.63
CA SER A 207 25.78 21.98 13.49
C SER A 207 24.32 22.44 13.54
N GLU A 208 23.89 23.07 14.63
CA GLU A 208 22.51 23.55 14.83
C GLU A 208 22.16 24.85 14.07
N ASP A 209 23.15 25.53 13.50
CA ASP A 209 23.01 26.92 13.02
C ASP A 209 22.73 27.09 11.51
N GLU A 210 22.59 26.02 10.71
CA GLU A 210 22.40 26.15 9.26
C GLU A 210 21.36 25.20 8.64
N ILE A 211 20.48 25.76 7.79
CA ILE A 211 19.63 24.97 6.89
C ILE A 211 20.41 24.67 5.61
N ARG A 212 20.86 23.42 5.43
CA ARG A 212 21.56 22.96 4.23
C ARG A 212 20.61 22.21 3.29
N LYS A 213 20.61 22.59 2.02
CA LYS A 213 19.91 21.86 0.94
C LYS A 213 20.94 21.03 0.17
N ILE A 214 20.71 19.73 0.04
CA ILE A 214 21.59 18.83 -0.72
C ILE A 214 20.80 18.26 -1.91
N GLY A 215 21.32 18.49 -3.11
CA GLY A 215 20.84 17.86 -4.33
C GLY A 215 21.57 16.55 -4.59
N VAL A 216 20.83 15.45 -4.77
CA VAL A 216 21.39 14.18 -5.25
C VAL A 216 21.06 14.05 -6.73
N TRP A 217 22.08 14.11 -7.60
CA TRP A 217 21.94 13.90 -9.04
C TRP A 217 22.90 12.80 -9.52
N GLY A 218 22.41 11.91 -10.38
CA GLY A 218 23.21 10.93 -11.13
C GLY A 218 22.50 10.56 -12.44
N MET A 219 23.22 9.91 -13.35
CA MET A 219 22.65 9.37 -14.60
C MET A 219 21.47 8.43 -14.30
N GLY A 220 20.43 8.46 -15.13
CA GLY A 220 19.24 7.62 -14.98
C GLY A 220 19.62 6.15 -14.83
N GLY A 221 19.18 5.52 -13.73
CA GLY A 221 19.47 4.12 -13.40
C GLY A 221 20.59 3.91 -12.37
N VAL A 222 21.41 4.92 -12.05
CA VAL A 222 22.52 4.78 -11.09
C VAL A 222 22.09 5.23 -9.69
N GLY A 223 21.46 4.33 -8.91
CA GLY A 223 21.42 4.34 -7.43
C GLY A 223 20.79 5.54 -6.68
N SER A 224 20.54 6.68 -7.33
CA SER A 224 20.02 7.92 -6.74
C SER A 224 18.62 7.75 -6.17
N PHE A 225 17.80 6.92 -6.82
CA PHE A 225 16.49 6.49 -6.33
C PHE A 225 16.59 5.67 -5.03
N LEU A 226 17.59 4.76 -4.94
CA LEU A 226 17.79 3.93 -3.75
C LEU A 226 18.31 4.75 -2.56
N LEU A 227 19.16 5.75 -2.80
CA LEU A 227 19.58 6.73 -1.80
C LEU A 227 18.40 7.53 -1.25
N LYS A 228 17.54 8.08 -2.12
CA LYS A 228 16.30 8.78 -1.70
C LYS A 228 15.39 7.88 -0.85
N ARG A 229 15.42 6.57 -1.07
CA ARG A 229 14.60 5.59 -0.35
C ARG A 229 15.23 5.11 0.96
N LYS A 230 16.57 5.10 1.08
CA LYS A 230 17.30 4.63 2.26
C LYS A 230 17.54 5.72 3.32
N ILE A 231 17.62 7.00 2.90
CA ILE A 231 17.79 8.15 3.80
C ILE A 231 16.68 8.24 4.87
N PRO A 232 15.39 8.17 4.51
CA PRO A 232 14.32 8.29 5.50
C PRO A 232 14.27 7.10 6.47
N LEU A 233 14.75 5.92 6.05
CA LEU A 233 14.80 4.72 6.88
C LEU A 233 15.90 4.76 7.95
N GLN A 234 17.00 5.47 7.69
CA GLN A 234 18.09 5.62 8.66
C GLN A 234 17.95 6.88 9.53
N HIS A 235 17.20 7.88 9.05
CA HIS A 235 16.98 9.16 9.74
C HIS A 235 15.50 9.61 9.65
N PRO A 236 14.57 8.90 10.30
CA PRO A 236 13.13 9.16 10.22
C PRO A 236 12.71 10.57 10.71
N GLN A 237 13.51 11.21 11.55
CA GLN A 237 13.31 12.59 12.02
C GLN A 237 13.42 13.66 10.91
N TRP A 238 13.71 13.28 9.66
CA TRP A 238 13.94 14.18 8.53
C TRP A 238 12.75 14.33 7.58
N TYR A 239 11.67 13.56 7.78
CA TYR A 239 10.53 13.54 6.86
C TYR A 239 9.77 14.89 6.79
N SER A 240 9.82 15.70 7.85
CA SER A 240 9.14 17.01 7.91
C SER A 240 9.86 18.15 7.15
N ARG A 241 11.05 17.90 6.57
CA ARG A 241 11.89 18.96 5.94
C ARG A 241 12.16 18.77 4.45
N ILE A 242 11.57 17.76 3.81
CA ILE A 242 11.75 17.51 2.36
C ILE A 242 10.56 18.13 1.61
N SER A 243 10.64 19.43 1.31
CA SER A 243 9.77 20.06 0.32
C SER A 243 10.35 19.81 -1.07
N GLY A 244 9.62 19.04 -1.90
CA GLY A 244 9.99 18.82 -3.29
C GLY A 244 9.70 20.06 -4.13
N ASP A 245 10.74 20.71 -4.63
CA ASP A 245 10.63 21.56 -5.81
C ASP A 245 10.84 20.68 -7.04
N LYS A 246 9.84 20.67 -7.93
CA LYS A 246 9.93 20.11 -9.27
C LYS A 246 10.62 21.14 -10.15
N GLY A 247 11.86 20.86 -10.54
CA GLY A 247 12.45 21.45 -11.74
C GLY A 247 11.89 20.81 -12.99
#